data_AF-A0A6G1SCQ6-F1
#
_entry.id   AF-A0A6G1SCQ6-F1
#
_cell.length_a   1.000
_cell.length_b   1.000
_cell.length_c   1.000
_cell.angle_alpha   90.00
_cell.angle_beta   90.00
_cell.angle_gamma   90.00
#
_symmetry.space_group_name_H-M   'P 1'
#
loop_
_entity.id
_entity.type
_entity.pdbx_description
1 polymer ?
#
loop_
_entity_poly.entity_id
_entity_poly.type
_entity_poly.pdbx_seq_one_letter_code
_entity_poly.pdbx_strand_id
1 'polypeptide(L)'
;RLPSFTNDEKTLIKGTLDFIGLNHYSTSLTTIGTGTPSTPASIVNDTNVATSSRASWTPSVNGPVCPWGLRAVLNWVHKRYNGAPILVTENGYGAYKDNDTLTDDYRVAYYSGYMR
;
A
#
# COMPACT_ATOMS: atom_id res chain seq x y z
N ARG A 1 -13.10 -0.22 -19.13
CA ARG A 1 -14.37 -0.54 -18.41
C ARG A 1 -14.53 0.38 -17.19
N LEU A 2 -14.30 1.69 -17.36
CA LEU A 2 -14.30 2.67 -16.28
C LEU A 2 -15.52 3.59 -16.49
N PRO A 3 -16.42 3.74 -15.50
CA PRO A 3 -17.54 4.67 -15.60
C PRO A 3 -17.05 6.11 -15.76
N SER A 4 -17.86 6.93 -16.42
CA SER A 4 -17.63 8.37 -16.53
C SER A 4 -18.44 9.10 -15.47
N PHE A 5 -17.86 10.14 -14.87
CA PHE A 5 -18.60 11.06 -14.02
C PHE A 5 -19.35 12.11 -14.86
N THR A 6 -20.58 12.40 -14.46
CA THR A 6 -21.31 13.61 -14.86
C THR A 6 -20.63 14.86 -14.31
N ASN A 7 -21.03 16.04 -14.78
CA ASN A 7 -20.46 17.30 -14.29
C ASN A 7 -20.83 17.58 -12.82
N ASP A 8 -22.03 17.18 -12.41
CA ASP A 8 -22.50 17.36 -11.03
C ASP A 8 -21.71 16.46 -10.08
N GLU A 9 -21.46 15.20 -10.44
CA GLU A 9 -20.63 14.28 -9.64
C GLU A 9 -19.17 14.75 -9.55
N LYS A 10 -18.59 15.28 -10.63
CA LYS A 10 -17.24 15.85 -10.60
C LYS A 10 -17.17 17.02 -9.62
N THR A 11 -18.18 17.88 -9.64
CA THR A 11 -18.27 19.04 -8.74
C THR A 11 -18.45 18.60 -7.30
N LEU A 12 -19.29 17.57 -7.07
CA LEU A 12 -19.56 17.01 -5.76
C LEU A 12 -18.31 16.38 -5.13
N ILE A 13 -17.50 15.63 -5.89
CA ILE A 13 -16.37 14.85 -5.35
C ILE A 13 -15.08 15.67 -5.28
N LYS A 14 -14.91 16.67 -6.14
CA LYS A 14 -13.66 17.43 -6.20
C LYS A 14 -13.50 18.30 -4.95
N GLY A 15 -12.44 18.05 -4.19
CA GLY A 15 -12.08 18.87 -3.03
C GLY A 15 -12.77 18.47 -1.73
N THR A 16 -13.41 17.30 -1.67
CA THR A 16 -14.08 16.78 -0.46
C THR A 16 -13.13 16.17 0.58
N LEU A 17 -11.84 16.52 0.51
CA LEU A 17 -10.81 15.94 1.35
C LEU A 17 -10.28 16.96 2.35
N ASP A 18 -10.50 16.69 3.64
CA ASP A 18 -9.90 17.46 4.74
C ASP A 18 -8.52 16.89 5.13
N PHE A 19 -8.37 15.57 5.08
CA PHE A 19 -7.13 14.83 5.33
C PHE A 19 -7.14 13.45 4.66
N ILE A 20 -5.98 12.80 4.59
CA ILE A 20 -5.82 11.44 4.05
C ILE A 20 -5.57 10.48 5.21
N GLY A 21 -6.49 9.53 5.42
CA GLY A 21 -6.23 8.32 6.20
C GLY A 21 -5.43 7.32 5.36
N LEU A 22 -4.25 6.93 5.82
CA LEU A 22 -3.34 6.05 5.09
C LEU A 22 -3.08 4.76 5.87
N ASN A 23 -3.46 3.64 5.27
CA ASN A 23 -3.13 2.30 5.77
C ASN A 23 -1.92 1.79 5.00
N HIS A 24 -0.85 1.40 5.70
CA HIS A 24 0.34 0.86 5.07
C HIS A 24 0.92 -0.30 5.88
N TYR A 25 1.18 -1.41 5.19
CA TYR A 25 1.69 -2.64 5.80
C TYR A 25 3.00 -3.12 5.19
N SER A 26 3.12 -3.03 3.86
CA SER A 26 4.20 -3.61 3.07
C SER A 26 4.34 -2.86 1.73
N THR A 27 5.40 -3.16 0.99
CA THR A 27 5.65 -2.67 -0.36
C THR A 27 5.96 -3.84 -1.28
N SER A 28 5.56 -3.73 -2.55
CA SER A 28 5.93 -4.69 -3.60
C SER A 28 6.84 -4.01 -4.62
N LEU A 29 7.76 -4.76 -5.20
CA LEU A 29 8.47 -4.38 -6.41
C LEU A 29 7.56 -4.67 -7.62
N THR A 30 7.70 -3.88 -8.67
CA THR A 30 6.87 -4.00 -9.88
C THR A 30 7.73 -4.05 -11.13
N THR A 31 7.37 -4.91 -12.07
CA THR A 31 7.91 -4.92 -13.43
C THR A 31 6.76 -4.89 -14.45
N ILE A 32 7.10 -4.65 -15.71
CA ILE A 32 6.14 -4.79 -16.81
C ILE A 32 5.60 -6.23 -16.81
N GLY A 33 4.28 -6.37 -16.83
CA GLY A 33 3.63 -7.66 -17.00
C GLY A 33 3.91 -8.22 -18.39
N THR A 34 4.05 -9.54 -18.49
CA THR A 34 4.24 -10.23 -19.78
C THR A 34 2.92 -10.63 -20.43
N GLY A 35 1.77 -10.18 -19.88
CA GLY A 35 0.44 -10.52 -20.37
C GLY A 35 0.00 -9.59 -21.50
N THR A 36 -0.75 -10.13 -22.45
CA THR A 36 -1.65 -9.32 -23.30
C THR A 36 -2.81 -8.80 -22.43
N PRO A 37 -3.65 -7.85 -22.87
CA PRO A 37 -4.92 -7.57 -22.20
C PRO A 37 -5.75 -8.86 -22.12
N SER A 38 -5.62 -9.58 -21.01
CA SER A 38 -5.89 -11.03 -20.96
C SER A 38 -7.25 -11.31 -20.38
N THR A 39 -8.00 -12.16 -21.08
CA THR A 39 -9.25 -12.77 -20.66
C THR A 39 -9.02 -13.75 -19.49
N PRO A 40 -9.91 -13.80 -18.49
CA PRO A 40 -11.09 -12.96 -18.34
C PRO A 40 -10.73 -11.53 -17.94
N ALA A 41 -11.51 -10.58 -18.41
CA ALA A 41 -11.29 -9.16 -18.15
C ALA A 41 -11.42 -8.88 -16.64
N SER A 42 -10.33 -8.43 -16.00
CA SER A 42 -10.30 -8.12 -14.56
C SER A 42 -9.56 -6.82 -14.29
N ILE A 43 -9.82 -6.16 -13.16
CA ILE A 43 -9.07 -4.95 -12.76
C ILE A 43 -7.57 -5.26 -12.62
N VAL A 44 -7.23 -6.47 -12.17
CA VAL A 44 -5.85 -6.90 -11.97
C VAL A 44 -5.13 -6.99 -13.32
N ASN A 45 -5.76 -7.62 -14.31
CA ASN A 45 -5.17 -7.78 -15.65
C ASN A 45 -5.07 -6.45 -16.41
N ASP A 46 -5.97 -5.49 -16.13
CA ASP A 46 -5.93 -4.16 -16.75
C ASP A 46 -4.67 -3.36 -16.35
N THR A 47 -3.99 -3.71 -15.23
CA THR A 47 -2.77 -3.00 -14.79
C THR A 47 -1.54 -3.35 -15.62
N ASN A 48 -1.49 -4.52 -16.24
CA ASN A 48 -0.32 -5.09 -16.90
C ASN A 48 0.99 -4.98 -16.07
N VAL A 49 0.91 -5.27 -14.77
CA VAL A 49 2.05 -5.26 -13.84
C VAL A 49 2.28 -6.65 -13.25
N ALA A 50 3.54 -7.07 -13.21
CA ALA A 50 3.97 -8.19 -12.38
C ALA A 50 4.54 -7.66 -11.06
N THR A 51 4.18 -8.29 -9.94
CA THR A 51 4.65 -7.89 -8.60
C THR A 51 5.58 -8.93 -8.01
N SER A 52 6.57 -8.48 -7.24
CA SER A 52 7.53 -9.35 -6.54
C SER A 52 8.01 -8.70 -5.24
N SER A 53 8.80 -9.44 -4.47
CA SER A 53 9.50 -8.93 -3.29
C SER A 53 10.93 -9.46 -3.25
N ARG A 54 11.80 -8.84 -2.45
CA ARG A 54 13.15 -9.36 -2.28
C ARG A 54 13.13 -10.55 -1.32
N ALA A 55 13.81 -11.63 -1.69
CA ALA A 55 13.96 -12.80 -0.84
C ALA A 55 14.62 -12.50 0.53
N SER A 56 15.37 -11.40 0.63
CA SER A 56 16.00 -10.94 1.87
C SER A 56 15.08 -10.14 2.80
N TRP A 57 13.85 -9.82 2.38
CA TRP A 57 12.90 -9.10 3.23
C TRP A 57 12.24 -10.06 4.22
N THR A 58 12.12 -9.62 5.47
CA THR A 58 11.45 -10.41 6.51
C THR A 58 9.99 -10.64 6.12
N PRO A 59 9.52 -11.89 6.02
CA PRO A 59 8.12 -12.17 5.66
C PRO A 59 7.18 -11.85 6.82
N SER A 60 5.92 -11.50 6.50
CA SER A 60 4.82 -11.41 7.45
C SER A 60 3.52 -11.77 6.76
N VAL A 61 2.44 -12.01 7.53
CA VAL A 61 1.11 -12.27 6.98
C VAL A 61 0.59 -11.08 6.16
N ASN A 62 0.99 -9.85 6.51
CA ASN A 62 0.60 -8.63 5.78
C ASN A 62 1.56 -8.28 4.62
N GLY A 63 2.49 -9.17 4.28
CA GLY A 63 3.52 -8.97 3.27
C GLY A 63 4.90 -8.66 3.88
N PRO A 64 5.96 -8.62 3.05
CA PRO A 64 7.32 -8.48 3.57
C PRO A 64 7.60 -7.10 4.21
N VAL A 65 8.41 -7.09 5.25
CA VAL A 65 8.75 -5.89 6.02
C VAL A 65 9.62 -4.96 5.17
N CYS A 66 9.10 -3.76 4.88
CA CYS A 66 9.77 -2.75 4.06
C CYS A 66 9.56 -1.33 4.63
N PRO A 67 10.28 -0.94 5.69
CA PRO A 67 10.00 0.29 6.43
C PRO A 67 10.13 1.57 5.61
N TRP A 68 11.13 1.64 4.72
CA TRP A 68 11.32 2.78 3.83
C TRP A 68 10.16 2.98 2.85
N GLY A 69 9.35 1.96 2.61
CA GLY A 69 8.15 2.03 1.78
C GLY A 69 7.10 3.01 2.33
N LEU A 70 6.91 3.05 3.66
CA LEU A 70 6.01 4.02 4.29
C LEU A 70 6.48 5.44 4.02
N ARG A 71 7.77 5.72 4.22
CA ARG A 71 8.34 7.05 3.93
C ARG A 71 8.18 7.42 2.45
N ALA A 72 8.36 6.46 1.55
CA ALA A 72 8.21 6.69 0.12
C ALA A 72 6.76 7.06 -0.25
N VAL A 73 5.76 6.33 0.26
CA VAL A 73 4.36 6.62 -0.04
C VAL A 73 3.89 7.92 0.62
N LEU A 74 4.32 8.24 1.85
CA LEU A 74 4.01 9.51 2.50
C LEU A 74 4.49 10.70 1.68
N ASN A 75 5.75 10.66 1.20
CA ASN A 75 6.30 11.70 0.34
C ASN A 75 5.55 11.82 -0.99
N TRP A 76 5.19 10.69 -1.60
CA TRP A 76 4.47 10.68 -2.86
C TRP A 76 3.06 11.28 -2.69
N VAL A 77 2.32 10.85 -1.67
CA VAL A 77 0.96 11.34 -1.37
C VAL A 77 1.00 12.83 -1.06
N HIS A 78 1.92 13.28 -0.20
CA HIS A 78 2.08 14.69 0.14
C HIS A 78 2.30 15.55 -1.11
N LYS A 79 3.21 15.14 -2.00
CA LYS A 79 3.47 15.86 -3.26
C LYS A 79 2.28 15.81 -4.22
N ARG A 80 1.61 14.66 -4.32
CA ARG A 80 0.54 14.40 -5.30
C ARG A 80 -0.77 15.09 -4.95
N TYR A 81 -1.04 15.29 -3.67
CA TYR A 81 -2.26 15.86 -3.12
C TYR A 81 -2.03 17.20 -2.43
N ASN A 82 -1.07 17.98 -2.95
CA ASN A 82 -0.84 19.38 -2.60
C ASN A 82 -0.67 19.64 -1.09
N GLY A 83 0.05 18.74 -0.41
CA GLY A 83 0.36 18.86 1.00
C GLY A 83 -0.81 18.57 1.95
N ALA A 84 -1.86 17.89 1.50
CA ALA A 84 -2.96 17.47 2.36
C ALA A 84 -2.44 16.78 3.64
N PRO A 85 -3.01 17.07 4.83
CA PRO A 85 -2.65 16.39 6.06
C PRO A 85 -2.82 14.87 5.92
N ILE A 86 -1.87 14.10 6.47
CA ILE A 86 -1.90 12.64 6.41
C ILE A 86 -1.90 12.09 7.83
N LEU A 87 -2.81 11.16 8.10
CA LEU A 87 -2.83 10.35 9.32
C LEU A 87 -2.58 8.90 8.91
N VAL A 88 -1.57 8.26 9.49
CA VAL A 88 -1.41 6.81 9.35
C VAL A 88 -2.47 6.14 10.23
N THR A 89 -3.50 5.57 9.60
CA THR A 89 -4.66 5.00 10.30
C THR A 89 -4.47 3.51 10.61
N GLU A 90 -3.64 2.81 9.85
CA GLU A 90 -3.21 1.45 10.16
C GLU A 90 -1.76 1.19 9.74
N ASN A 91 -1.04 0.53 10.63
CA ASN A 91 0.29 -0.02 10.39
C ASN A 91 0.48 -1.19 11.37
N GLY A 92 0.96 -2.34 10.88
CA GLY A 92 1.04 -3.51 11.75
C GLY A 92 1.75 -4.71 11.15
N TYR A 93 2.06 -5.66 12.02
CA TYR A 93 2.76 -6.90 11.70
C TYR A 93 1.94 -8.11 12.12
N GLY A 94 1.53 -8.91 11.13
CA GLY A 94 0.91 -10.21 11.33
C GLY A 94 1.95 -11.32 11.41
N ALA A 95 2.05 -11.95 12.57
CA ALA A 95 2.87 -13.14 12.77
C ALA A 95 2.21 -14.37 12.13
N TYR A 96 3.02 -15.32 11.65
CA TYR A 96 2.52 -16.64 11.29
C TYR A 96 2.17 -17.43 12.56
N LYS A 97 1.24 -18.40 12.46
CA LYS A 97 0.68 -19.12 13.62
C LYS A 97 1.73 -19.66 14.60
N ASP A 98 2.84 -20.17 14.08
CA ASP A 98 3.89 -20.77 14.92
C ASP A 98 4.72 -19.74 15.70
N ASN A 99 4.61 -18.45 15.34
CA ASN A 99 5.33 -17.32 15.93
C ASN A 99 4.40 -16.33 16.66
N ASP A 100 3.09 -16.63 16.74
CA ASP A 100 2.12 -15.78 17.42
C ASP A 100 2.16 -16.04 18.93
N THR A 101 3.15 -15.45 19.59
CA THR A 101 3.40 -15.61 21.04
C THR A 101 3.41 -14.26 21.74
N LEU A 102 3.37 -14.26 23.08
CA LEU A 102 3.53 -13.02 23.86
C LEU A 102 4.93 -12.39 23.71
N THR A 103 5.94 -13.21 23.39
CA THR A 103 7.29 -12.75 23.07
C THR A 103 7.37 -12.42 21.59
N ASP A 104 6.93 -11.22 21.23
CA ASP A 104 6.75 -10.79 19.84
C ASP A 104 7.78 -9.75 19.41
N ASP A 105 9.04 -10.18 19.41
CA ASP A 105 10.18 -9.33 19.02
C ASP A 105 10.10 -8.88 17.55
N TYR A 106 9.41 -9.65 16.69
CA TYR A 106 9.24 -9.30 15.28
C TYR A 106 8.34 -8.08 15.11
N ARG A 107 7.23 -7.99 15.84
CA ARG A 107 6.36 -6.80 15.81
C ARG A 107 7.04 -5.58 16.41
N VAL A 108 7.82 -5.77 17.48
CA VAL A 108 8.65 -4.68 18.04
C VAL A 108 9.67 -4.18 17.02
N ALA A 109 10.37 -5.09 16.33
CA ALA A 109 11.32 -4.75 15.28
C ALA A 109 10.64 -4.05 14.09
N TYR A 110 9.43 -4.50 13.71
CA TYR A 110 8.61 -3.88 12.68
C TYR A 110 8.32 -2.41 13.03
N TYR A 111 7.68 -2.13 14.17
CA TYR A 111 7.35 -0.76 14.55
C TYR A 111 8.61 0.10 14.73
N SER A 112 9.67 -0.47 15.30
CA SER A 112 10.97 0.21 15.44
C SER A 112 11.59 0.58 14.09
N GLY A 113 11.33 -0.18 13.03
CA GLY A 113 11.78 0.13 11.68
C GLY A 113 10.91 1.21 11.01
N TYR A 114 9.59 1.13 11.17
CA TYR A 114 8.63 2.02 10.52
C TYR A 114 8.55 3.43 11.15
N MET A 115 8.96 3.58 12.40
CA MET A 115 8.93 4.85 13.14
C MET A 115 10.23 5.67 13.05
N ARG A 116 11.25 5.19 12.31
CA ARG A 116 12.56 5.85 12.17
C ARG A 116 12.63 6.86 11.03
#